data_AF-A0A6H0CPG0-F1
#
_entry.id   AF-A0A6H0CPG0-F1
#
_cell.length_a   1.000
_cell.length_b   1.000
_cell.length_c   1.000
_cell.angle_alpha   90.00
_cell.angle_beta   90.00
_cell.angle_gamma   90.00
#
_symmetry.space_group_name_H-M   'P 1'
#
loop_
_entity.id
_entity.type
_entity.pdbx_description
1 polymer ?
#
loop_
_entity_poly.entity_id
_entity_poly.type
_entity_poly.pdbx_seq_one_letter_code
_entity_poly.pdbx_strand_id
1 'polypeptide(L)'
;MHPDTTPNTPPPATAGMSDDVAAAEARRIIADAYRPVPAVPTAYWDETPVPAYGSTPPVVQPGTPPMSQRAVDAGRLMLTGGLATVPPGLVAIGLLIASEHADPTVIGMICAAPAAVAVPILAIARLLRRATGVVPDVHHHHYSGPVRHETTITHTRGLIARTHNELD
;
A
#
# COMPACT_ATOMS: atom_id res chain seq x y z
N MET A 1 -0.89 -49.33 76.60
CA MET A 1 0.08 -50.36 77.01
C MET A 1 0.87 -50.72 75.76
N HIS A 2 2.05 -50.14 75.57
CA HIS A 2 3.00 -50.61 74.55
C HIS A 2 3.85 -51.70 75.20
N PRO A 3 4.12 -52.79 74.47
CA PRO A 3 5.52 -53.12 74.23
C PRO A 3 5.81 -53.71 72.84
N ASP A 4 6.85 -53.15 72.24
CA ASP A 4 8.11 -53.78 71.83
C ASP A 4 8.26 -54.62 70.54
N THR A 5 9.14 -54.06 69.69
CA THR A 5 10.28 -54.66 69.01
C THR A 5 10.05 -55.50 67.76
N THR A 6 10.30 -54.88 66.60
CA THR A 6 10.90 -55.55 65.44
C THR A 6 12.34 -55.05 65.26
N PRO A 7 13.30 -55.95 64.96
CA PRO A 7 14.73 -55.64 64.99
C PRO A 7 15.14 -54.75 63.81
N ASN A 8 16.00 -53.76 64.09
CA ASN A 8 16.72 -53.00 63.07
C ASN A 8 17.58 -53.96 62.23
N THR A 9 17.14 -54.25 61.02
CA THR A 9 17.96 -54.93 60.01
C THR A 9 18.76 -53.85 59.28
N PRO A 10 20.11 -53.87 59.28
CA PRO A 10 20.89 -52.92 58.49
C PRO A 10 20.53 -53.10 57.00
N PRO A 11 20.39 -52.02 56.22
CA PRO A 11 20.22 -52.16 54.78
C PRO A 11 21.41 -52.95 54.22
N PRO A 12 21.21 -53.83 53.21
CA PRO A 12 22.32 -54.53 52.58
C PRO A 12 23.33 -53.48 52.13
N ALA A 13 24.59 -53.63 52.53
CA ALA A 13 25.66 -52.77 52.06
C ALA A 13 25.66 -52.85 50.53
N THR A 14 25.21 -51.79 49.87
CA THR A 14 25.34 -51.62 48.43
C THR A 14 26.84 -51.66 48.19
N ALA A 15 27.35 -52.78 47.69
CA ALA A 15 28.74 -52.87 47.27
C ALA A 15 28.95 -51.71 46.29
N GLY A 16 29.76 -50.72 46.71
CA GLY A 16 30.06 -49.56 45.89
C GLY A 16 30.55 -50.04 44.53
N MET A 17 30.00 -49.49 43.46
CA MET A 17 30.47 -49.76 42.10
C MET A 17 31.96 -49.44 42.06
N SER A 18 32.78 -50.39 41.59
CA SER A 18 34.23 -50.18 41.49
C SER A 18 34.54 -48.98 40.60
N ASP A 19 35.58 -48.23 40.93
CA ASP A 19 35.93 -46.97 40.26
C ASP A 19 36.01 -47.09 38.73
N ASP A 20 36.48 -48.23 38.21
CA ASP A 20 36.55 -48.49 36.77
C ASP A 20 35.17 -48.54 36.09
N VAL A 21 34.18 -49.12 36.77
CA VAL A 21 32.81 -49.23 36.27
C VAL A 21 32.10 -47.89 36.41
N ALA A 22 32.34 -47.17 37.51
CA ALA A 22 31.85 -45.81 37.68
C ALA A 22 32.40 -44.86 36.61
N ALA A 23 33.69 -44.99 36.26
CA ALA A 23 34.32 -44.19 35.20
C ALA A 23 33.81 -44.56 33.79
N ALA A 24 33.47 -45.83 33.56
CA ALA A 24 32.85 -46.25 32.30
C ALA A 24 31.41 -45.72 32.16
N GLU A 25 30.61 -45.80 33.22
CA GLU A 25 29.25 -45.27 33.25
C GLU A 25 29.22 -43.75 33.17
N ALA A 26 30.12 -43.05 33.87
CA ALA A 26 30.26 -41.60 33.78
C ALA A 26 30.57 -41.16 32.34
N ARG A 27 31.48 -41.86 31.64
CA ARG A 27 31.76 -41.58 30.23
C ARG A 27 30.55 -41.81 29.33
N ARG A 28 29.77 -42.86 29.57
CA ARG A 28 28.54 -43.15 28.81
C ARG A 28 27.51 -42.03 29.00
N ILE A 29 27.28 -41.60 30.23
CA ILE A 29 26.32 -40.53 30.56
C ILE A 29 26.76 -39.20 29.93
N ILE A 30 28.05 -38.86 30.01
CA ILE A 30 28.58 -37.64 29.39
C ILE A 30 28.42 -37.70 27.86
N ALA A 31 28.78 -38.83 27.25
CA ALA A 31 28.67 -38.98 25.80
C ALA A 31 27.22 -38.89 25.30
N ASP A 32 26.26 -39.41 26.06
CA ASP A 32 24.84 -39.32 25.71
C ASP A 32 24.27 -37.90 25.96
N ALA A 33 24.71 -37.23 27.04
CA ALA A 33 24.31 -35.85 27.35
C ALA A 33 24.79 -34.84 26.30
N TYR A 34 25.95 -35.08 25.68
CA TYR A 34 26.50 -34.23 24.61
C TYR A 34 26.21 -34.76 23.21
N ARG A 35 25.34 -35.76 23.06
CA ARG A 35 24.91 -36.23 21.75
C ARG A 35 24.17 -35.09 21.04
N PRO A 36 24.62 -34.64 19.85
CA PRO A 36 23.95 -33.57 19.14
C PRO A 36 22.54 -34.02 18.73
N VAL A 37 21.53 -33.30 19.22
CA VAL A 37 20.13 -33.50 18.84
C VAL A 37 19.96 -33.02 17.39
N PRO A 38 19.26 -33.77 16.51
CA PRO A 38 18.94 -33.30 15.18
C PRO A 38 18.25 -31.93 15.25
N ALA A 39 18.75 -30.95 14.51
CA ALA A 39 18.13 -29.63 14.42
C ALA A 39 16.76 -29.77 13.75
N VAL A 40 15.70 -29.87 14.56
CA VAL A 40 14.33 -29.78 14.06
C VAL A 40 14.03 -28.29 13.89
N PRO A 41 13.85 -27.78 12.66
CA PRO A 41 13.50 -26.38 12.47
C PRO A 41 12.13 -26.12 13.10
N THR A 42 12.10 -25.33 14.17
CA THR A 42 10.89 -24.98 14.93
C THR A 42 10.12 -23.80 14.34
N ALA A 43 10.60 -23.22 13.24
CA ALA A 43 9.97 -22.07 12.59
C ALA A 43 9.99 -22.24 11.06
N TYR A 44 8.81 -22.12 10.46
CA TYR A 44 8.62 -21.95 9.02
C TYR A 44 8.39 -20.46 8.74
N TRP A 45 9.24 -19.85 7.93
CA TRP A 45 9.07 -18.49 7.41
C TRP A 45 8.74 -18.58 5.93
N ASP A 46 7.61 -18.02 5.55
CA ASP A 46 7.22 -17.90 4.15
C ASP A 46 7.90 -16.66 3.55
N GLU A 47 8.85 -16.88 2.65
CA GLU A 47 9.56 -15.81 1.93
C GLU A 47 8.85 -15.41 0.62
N THR A 48 7.65 -15.94 0.35
CA THR A 48 6.93 -15.56 -0.86
C THR A 48 6.66 -14.05 -0.86
N PRO A 49 7.05 -13.33 -1.92
CA PRO A 49 6.85 -11.90 -2.00
C PRO A 49 5.34 -11.59 -1.98
N VAL A 50 4.94 -10.74 -1.04
CA VAL A 50 3.54 -10.34 -0.90
C VAL A 50 3.12 -9.60 -2.17
N PRO A 51 2.03 -10.02 -2.85
CA PRO A 51 1.56 -9.33 -4.04
C PRO A 51 1.15 -7.89 -3.67
N ALA A 52 1.48 -6.94 -4.55
CA ALA A 52 1.18 -5.53 -4.35
C ALA A 52 -0.33 -5.24 -4.20
N TYR A 53 -1.18 -6.11 -4.76
CA TYR A 53 -2.62 -5.99 -4.72
C TYR A 53 -3.26 -7.35 -4.44
N GLY A 54 -4.30 -7.37 -3.61
CA GLY A 54 -5.13 -8.56 -3.40
C GLY A 54 -6.04 -8.83 -4.61
N SER A 55 -6.43 -10.08 -4.80
CA SER A 55 -7.37 -10.49 -5.85
C SER A 55 -8.82 -10.07 -5.55
N THR A 56 -9.08 -9.49 -4.37
CA THR A 56 -10.41 -9.06 -3.96
C THR A 56 -10.81 -7.80 -4.74
N PRO A 57 -11.94 -7.81 -5.48
CA PRO A 57 -12.41 -6.62 -6.17
C PRO A 57 -12.74 -5.51 -5.16
N PRO A 58 -12.60 -4.24 -5.54
CA PRO A 58 -12.98 -3.11 -4.68
C PRO A 58 -14.42 -3.25 -4.20
N VAL A 59 -14.61 -3.32 -2.87
CA VAL A 59 -15.93 -3.36 -2.25
C VAL A 59 -16.50 -1.94 -2.22
N VAL A 60 -17.76 -1.79 -2.60
CA VAL A 60 -18.48 -0.51 -2.51
C VAL A 60 -18.55 -0.09 -1.05
N GLN A 61 -17.93 1.04 -0.72
CA GLN A 61 -17.99 1.61 0.62
C GLN A 61 -19.40 2.18 0.88
N PRO A 62 -20.05 1.85 2.01
CA PRO A 62 -21.29 2.50 2.42
C PRO A 62 -21.05 3.98 2.71
N GLY A 63 -21.70 4.86 1.95
CA GLY A 63 -21.57 6.31 2.12
C GLY A 63 -21.87 7.07 0.83
N THR A 64 -22.00 8.39 0.92
CA THR A 64 -22.07 9.24 -0.26
C THR A 64 -20.65 9.37 -0.81
N PRO A 65 -20.34 8.80 -1.98
CA PRO A 65 -19.01 8.95 -2.56
C PRO A 65 -18.71 10.45 -2.77
N PRO A 66 -17.45 10.90 -2.62
CA PRO A 66 -17.06 12.30 -2.82
C PRO A 66 -17.51 12.88 -4.17
N MET A 67 -17.72 12.00 -5.15
CA MET A 67 -18.31 12.30 -6.45
C MET A 67 -19.27 11.16 -6.82
N SER A 68 -20.51 11.47 -7.20
CA SER A 68 -21.45 10.42 -7.61
C SER A 68 -20.92 9.70 -8.85
N GLN A 69 -20.99 8.37 -8.87
CA GLN A 69 -20.52 7.56 -10.01
C GLN A 69 -21.16 8.00 -11.33
N ARG A 70 -22.43 8.41 -11.27
CA ARG A 70 -23.17 9.00 -12.41
C ARG A 70 -22.51 10.28 -12.94
N ALA A 71 -22.00 11.15 -12.07
CA ALA A 71 -21.32 12.37 -12.50
C ALA A 71 -20.01 12.06 -13.24
N VAL A 72 -19.26 11.06 -12.77
CA VAL A 72 -18.03 10.60 -13.44
C VAL A 72 -18.36 9.99 -14.80
N ASP A 73 -19.38 9.14 -14.87
CA ASP A 73 -19.77 8.45 -16.10
C ASP A 73 -20.32 9.43 -17.15
N ALA A 74 -21.14 10.41 -16.73
CA ALA A 74 -21.62 11.47 -17.60
C ALA A 74 -20.47 12.32 -18.16
N GLY A 75 -19.51 12.69 -17.29
CA GLY A 75 -18.31 13.44 -17.72
C GLY A 75 -17.47 12.66 -18.72
N ARG A 76 -17.28 11.35 -18.49
CA ARG A 76 -16.57 10.46 -19.42
C ARG A 76 -17.30 10.35 -20.75
N LEU A 77 -18.63 10.19 -20.73
CA LEU A 77 -19.43 10.08 -21.94
C LEU A 77 -19.35 11.36 -22.79
N MET A 78 -19.43 12.54 -22.15
CA MET A 78 -19.28 13.81 -22.84
C MET A 78 -17.89 13.98 -23.46
N LEU A 79 -16.83 13.58 -22.73
CA LEU A 79 -15.46 13.62 -23.23
C LEU A 79 -15.26 12.69 -24.43
N THR A 80 -15.72 11.44 -24.33
CA THR A 80 -15.58 10.46 -25.42
C THR A 80 -16.43 10.84 -26.62
N GLY A 81 -17.66 11.33 -26.40
CA GLY A 81 -18.55 11.80 -27.45
C GLY A 81 -17.96 12.98 -28.21
N GLY A 82 -17.39 13.96 -27.49
CA GLY A 82 -16.69 15.09 -28.12
C GLY A 82 -15.47 14.66 -28.91
N LEU A 83 -14.66 13.72 -28.41
CA LEU A 83 -13.47 13.24 -29.12
C LEU A 83 -13.84 12.46 -30.40
N ALA A 84 -14.97 11.76 -30.40
CA ALA A 84 -15.42 10.98 -31.55
C ALA A 84 -15.83 11.84 -32.76
N THR A 85 -16.14 13.13 -32.59
CA THR A 85 -16.51 14.02 -33.71
C THR A 85 -15.30 14.60 -34.44
N VAL A 86 -14.09 14.51 -33.86
CA VAL A 86 -12.87 15.08 -34.44
C VAL A 86 -12.47 14.40 -35.75
N PRO A 87 -12.38 13.06 -35.86
CA PRO A 87 -12.00 12.40 -37.10
C PRO A 87 -12.89 12.71 -38.31
N PRO A 88 -14.24 12.61 -38.24
CA PRO A 88 -15.08 12.91 -39.39
C PRO A 88 -15.02 14.40 -39.79
N GLY A 89 -14.86 15.31 -38.82
CA GLY A 89 -14.65 16.73 -39.09
C GLY A 89 -13.36 17.02 -39.86
N LEU A 90 -12.24 16.40 -39.46
CA LEU A 90 -10.96 16.54 -40.16
C LEU A 90 -11.00 15.96 -41.58
N VAL A 91 -11.70 14.84 -41.78
CA VAL A 91 -11.88 14.24 -43.11
C VAL A 91 -12.69 15.18 -44.02
N ALA A 92 -13.78 15.77 -43.51
CA ALA A 92 -14.58 16.73 -44.27
C ALA A 92 -13.76 17.98 -44.69
N ILE A 93 -12.94 18.50 -43.78
CA ILE A 93 -12.02 19.61 -44.06
C ILE A 93 -11.00 19.23 -45.14
N GLY A 94 -10.40 18.03 -45.03
CA GLY A 94 -9.45 17.53 -46.03
C GLY A 94 -10.06 17.39 -47.42
N LEU A 95 -11.31 16.93 -47.51
CA LEU A 95 -12.04 16.82 -48.78
C LEU A 95 -12.35 18.19 -49.38
N LEU A 96 -12.73 19.19 -48.58
CA LEU A 96 -12.99 20.55 -49.05
C LEU A 96 -11.73 21.23 -49.60
N ILE A 97 -10.58 21.03 -48.95
CA ILE A 97 -9.28 21.54 -49.43
C ILE A 97 -8.86 20.83 -50.72
N ALA A 98 -8.99 19.50 -50.77
CA ALA A 98 -8.60 18.70 -51.93
C ALA A 98 -9.47 18.96 -53.18
N SER A 99 -10.70 19.42 -53.00
CA SER A 99 -11.64 19.68 -54.10
C SER A 99 -11.49 21.09 -54.72
N GLU A 100 -10.55 21.91 -54.24
CA GLU A 100 -10.34 23.34 -54.63
C GLU A 100 -11.59 24.23 -54.54
N HIS A 101 -12.70 23.73 -53.98
CA HIS A 101 -13.96 24.46 -53.81
C HIS A 101 -13.94 25.44 -52.63
N ALA A 102 -12.86 25.48 -51.86
CA ALA A 102 -12.74 26.33 -50.69
C ALA A 102 -11.35 26.95 -50.58
N ASP A 103 -11.30 28.24 -50.26
CA ASP A 103 -10.07 28.93 -49.91
C ASP A 103 -9.51 28.33 -48.60
N PRO A 104 -8.32 27.70 -48.61
CA PRO A 104 -7.73 27.09 -47.43
C PRO A 104 -7.50 28.09 -46.29
N THR A 105 -7.39 29.39 -46.62
CA THR A 105 -7.24 30.48 -45.64
C THR A 105 -8.52 30.67 -44.82
N VAL A 106 -9.69 30.56 -45.44
CA VAL A 106 -11.00 30.70 -44.78
C VAL A 106 -11.28 29.49 -43.90
N ILE A 107 -11.01 28.28 -44.39
CA ILE A 107 -11.10 27.04 -43.60
C ILE A 107 -10.16 27.11 -42.40
N GLY A 108 -8.91 27.53 -42.62
CA GLY A 108 -7.94 27.73 -41.55
C GLY A 108 -8.44 28.71 -40.49
N MET A 109 -9.04 29.84 -40.89
CA MET A 109 -9.61 30.83 -39.97
C MET A 109 -10.77 30.25 -39.15
N ILE A 110 -11.71 29.54 -39.79
CA ILE A 110 -12.88 28.95 -39.12
C ILE A 110 -12.47 27.83 -38.16
N CYS A 111 -11.53 26.97 -38.54
CA CYS A 111 -11.03 25.90 -37.70
C CYS A 111 -10.12 26.40 -36.56
N ALA A 112 -9.34 27.46 -36.82
CA ALA A 112 -8.45 28.03 -35.81
C ALA A 112 -9.19 28.97 -34.84
N ALA A 113 -10.32 29.57 -35.23
CA ALA A 113 -11.05 30.52 -34.38
C ALA A 113 -11.46 29.93 -33.01
N PRO A 114 -12.04 28.71 -32.92
CA PRO A 114 -12.29 28.07 -31.63
C PRO A 114 -11.01 27.80 -30.83
N ALA A 115 -9.94 27.37 -31.49
CA ALA A 115 -8.66 27.08 -30.83
C ALA A 115 -7.98 28.35 -30.30
N ALA A 116 -8.04 29.46 -31.03
CA ALA A 116 -7.49 30.75 -30.63
C ALA A 116 -8.13 31.29 -29.35
N VAL A 117 -9.39 30.96 -29.09
CA VAL A 117 -10.11 31.31 -27.85
C VAL A 117 -9.91 30.25 -26.75
N ALA A 118 -9.97 28.96 -27.11
CA ALA A 118 -9.89 27.88 -26.13
C ALA A 118 -8.50 27.73 -25.50
N VAL A 119 -7.42 27.91 -26.27
CA VAL A 119 -6.03 27.79 -25.77
C VAL A 119 -5.71 28.77 -24.63
N PRO A 120 -5.96 30.09 -24.74
CA PRO A 120 -5.68 31.01 -23.64
C PRO A 120 -6.56 30.74 -22.42
N ILE A 121 -7.84 30.40 -22.61
CA ILE A 121 -8.74 30.02 -21.51
C ILE A 121 -8.21 28.78 -20.78
N LEU A 122 -7.79 27.76 -21.53
CA LEU A 122 -7.24 26.53 -20.95
C LEU A 122 -5.90 26.78 -20.27
N ALA A 123 -5.05 27.65 -20.82
CA ALA A 123 -3.78 28.05 -20.22
C ALA A 123 -4.00 28.75 -18.87
N ILE A 124 -4.96 29.68 -18.80
CA ILE A 124 -5.35 30.35 -17.54
C ILE A 124 -5.93 29.35 -16.56
N ALA A 125 -6.86 28.48 -16.99
CA ALA A 125 -7.44 27.45 -16.12
C ALA A 125 -6.38 26.46 -15.59
N ARG A 126 -5.38 26.11 -16.39
CA ARG A 126 -4.26 25.24 -15.99
C ARG A 126 -3.32 25.96 -15.02
N LEU A 127 -3.09 27.26 -15.22
CA LEU A 127 -2.33 28.09 -14.29
C LEU A 127 -3.03 28.19 -12.94
N LEU A 128 -4.35 28.45 -12.93
CA LEU A 128 -5.16 28.48 -11.71
C LEU A 128 -5.16 27.13 -10.99
N ARG A 129 -5.29 26.00 -11.71
CA ARG A 129 -5.21 24.65 -11.10
C ARG A 129 -3.85 24.37 -10.45
N ARG A 130 -2.76 24.85 -11.05
CA ARG A 130 -1.41 24.73 -10.45
C ARG A 130 -1.29 25.57 -9.19
N ALA A 131 -1.90 26.76 -9.17
CA ALA A 131 -1.93 27.61 -7.98
C ALA A 131 -2.79 27.01 -6.86
N THR A 132 -3.93 26.39 -7.17
CA THR A 132 -4.78 25.73 -6.17
C THR A 132 -4.16 24.47 -5.58
N GLY A 133 -3.23 23.81 -6.28
CA GLY A 133 -2.47 22.68 -5.73
C GLY A 133 -1.51 23.07 -4.58
N VAL A 134 -1.36 24.36 -4.29
CA VAL A 134 -0.64 24.89 -3.12
C VAL A 134 -1.57 25.00 -1.90
N VAL A 135 -2.89 24.98 -2.11
CA VAL A 135 -3.88 25.01 -1.02
C VAL A 135 -4.06 23.59 -0.49
N PRO A 136 -3.86 23.33 0.81
CA PRO A 136 -4.10 22.01 1.39
C PRO A 136 -5.54 21.58 1.12
N ASP A 137 -5.71 20.39 0.56
CA ASP A 137 -7.02 19.83 0.28
C ASP A 137 -7.69 19.45 1.61
N VAL A 138 -8.87 20.02 1.87
CA VAL A 138 -9.59 19.82 3.14
C VAL A 138 -10.34 18.49 3.07
N HIS A 139 -9.76 17.47 3.70
CA HIS A 139 -10.34 16.14 3.75
C HIS A 139 -11.26 16.00 4.97
N HIS A 140 -12.56 15.87 4.74
CA HIS A 140 -13.53 15.55 5.79
C HIS A 140 -13.65 14.02 5.92
N HIS A 141 -13.08 13.48 6.99
CA HIS A 141 -13.17 12.05 7.30
C HIS A 141 -14.25 11.79 8.35
N HIS A 142 -15.18 10.88 8.05
CA HIS A 142 -16.20 10.41 8.99
C HIS A 142 -15.83 9.02 9.49
N TYR A 143 -15.65 8.87 10.79
CA TYR A 143 -15.31 7.60 11.45
C TYR A 143 -16.45 7.13 12.35
N SER A 144 -16.77 5.84 12.30
CA SER A 144 -17.86 5.21 13.08
C SER A 144 -17.38 4.51 14.36
N GLY A 145 -16.14 4.71 14.77
CA GLY A 145 -15.54 4.12 15.98
C GLY A 145 -14.57 5.09 16.68
N PRO A 146 -14.04 4.72 17.87
CA PRO A 146 -13.07 5.53 18.57
C PRO A 146 -11.73 5.53 17.81
N VAL A 147 -11.41 6.64 17.16
CA VAL A 147 -10.17 6.85 16.39
C VAL A 147 -9.32 7.89 17.10
N ARG A 148 -8.03 7.59 17.27
CA ARG A 148 -7.03 8.57 17.72
C ARG A 148 -6.63 9.42 16.53
N HIS A 149 -6.93 10.72 16.61
CA HIS A 149 -6.50 11.70 15.62
C HIS A 149 -5.22 12.36 16.10
N GLU A 150 -4.16 12.29 15.29
CA GLU A 150 -2.93 13.05 15.48
C GLU A 150 -2.85 14.08 14.35
N THR A 151 -2.66 15.34 14.71
CA THR A 151 -2.54 16.43 13.74
C THR A 151 -1.07 16.84 13.68
N THR A 152 -0.43 16.66 12.52
CA THR A 152 0.94 17.14 12.29
C THR A 152 0.89 18.28 11.30
N ILE A 153 1.32 19.46 11.72
CA ILE A 153 1.41 20.63 10.84
C ILE A 153 2.85 20.73 10.34
N THR A 154 3.04 20.55 9.03
CA THR A 154 4.36 20.65 8.39
C THR A 154 4.49 21.96 7.63
N HIS A 155 5.48 22.77 8.01
CA HIS A 155 5.84 23.98 7.28
C HIS A 155 7.14 23.77 6.50
N THR A 156 7.10 24.01 5.19
CA THR A 156 8.29 24.05 4.33
C THR A 156 8.47 25.47 3.79
N ARG A 157 9.54 26.16 4.20
CA ARG A 157 9.86 27.52 3.73
C ARG A 157 11.35 27.64 3.39
N GLY A 158 11.67 28.44 2.36
CA GLY A 158 13.04 28.85 2.01
C GLY A 158 13.54 28.35 0.65
N LEU A 159 14.63 28.96 0.15
CA LEU A 159 15.37 28.56 -1.07
C LEU A 159 16.09 27.21 -0.89
N ILE A 160 16.37 26.84 0.36
CA ILE A 160 16.82 25.52 0.80
C ILE A 160 15.66 24.96 1.62
N ALA A 161 15.08 23.84 1.20
CA ALA A 161 13.92 23.25 1.86
C ALA A 161 14.28 22.86 3.30
N ARG A 162 13.77 23.63 4.27
CA ARG A 162 13.81 23.28 5.68
C ARG A 162 12.40 22.94 6.13
N THR A 163 12.23 21.73 6.64
CA THR A 163 10.95 21.18 7.09
C THR A 163 10.90 21.21 8.61
N HIS A 164 9.85 21.82 9.19
CA HIS A 164 9.57 21.75 10.62
C HIS A 164 8.21 21.07 10.82
N ASN A 165 8.15 20.12 11.75
CA ASN A 165 6.95 19.39 12.12
C ASN A 165 6.63 19.73 13.57
N GLU A 166 5.46 20.29 13.81
CA GLU A 166 4.93 20.53 15.15
C GLU A 166 3.88 19.45 15.45
N LEU A 167 3.89 18.95 16.70
CA LEU A 167 2.95 17.94 17.21
C LEU A 167 2.09 18.61 18.28
N ASP A 168 0.78 18.64 18.08
CA ASP A 168 -0.24 19.07 19.05
C ASP A 168 -0.94 17.86 19.71
#